data_AF-A0A4S5CN22-F1
#
_entry.id   AF-A0A4S5CN22-F1
#
_cell.length_a   1.000
_cell.length_b   1.000
_cell.length_c   1.000
_cell.angle_alpha   90.00
_cell.angle_beta   90.00
_cell.angle_gamma   90.00
#
_symmetry.space_group_name_H-M   'P 1'
#
loop_
_entity.id
_entity.type
_entity.pdbx_description
1 polymer ?
#
loop_
_entity_poly.entity_id
_entity_poly.type
_entity_poly.pdbx_seq_one_letter_code
_entity_poly.pdbx_strand_id
1 'polypeptide(L)'
;MLTMTRENVAWFESQVIVTVARDIEVSDYEFYMPFELYDMIEACNPAVFKNLETFLQAYREWWKFQEEHEGELSAGGLSPKNFGKNMELTDRRDFTRKTLIDSVKS
;
A
#
# COMPACT_ATOMS: atom_id res chain seq x y z
N MET A 1 -11.41 14.27 -11.94
CA MET A 1 -10.40 13.39 -11.31
C MET A 1 -11.00 13.01 -9.96
N LEU A 2 -11.17 11.72 -9.65
CA LEU A 2 -11.63 11.31 -8.32
C LEU A 2 -10.45 11.53 -7.36
N THR A 3 -10.50 12.58 -6.55
CA THR A 3 -9.51 12.81 -5.49
C THR A 3 -9.70 11.71 -4.45
N MET A 4 -8.72 10.84 -4.29
CA MET A 4 -8.73 9.87 -3.19
C MET A 4 -8.69 10.64 -1.86
N THR A 5 -9.52 10.26 -0.90
CA THR A 5 -9.45 10.81 0.46
C THR A 5 -8.54 9.96 1.33
N ARG A 6 -8.16 10.48 2.51
CA ARG A 6 -7.48 9.68 3.55
C ARG A 6 -8.27 8.43 3.95
N GLU A 7 -9.60 8.51 3.91
CA GLU A 7 -10.47 7.36 4.17
C GLU A 7 -10.35 6.32 3.06
N ASN A 8 -10.22 6.72 1.79
CA ASN A 8 -9.97 5.77 0.70
C ASN A 8 -8.62 5.08 0.84
N VAL A 9 -7.60 5.77 1.33
CA VAL A 9 -6.29 5.19 1.61
C VAL A 9 -6.38 4.18 2.75
N ALA A 10 -6.99 4.55 3.88
CA ALA A 10 -7.18 3.62 5.00
C ALA A 10 -8.01 2.39 4.60
N TRP A 11 -9.04 2.58 3.79
CA TRP A 11 -9.83 1.48 3.24
C TRP A 11 -8.99 0.58 2.33
N PHE A 12 -8.21 1.16 1.41
CA PHE A 12 -7.32 0.40 0.54
C PHE A 12 -6.30 -0.42 1.33
N GLU A 13 -5.63 0.19 2.32
CA GLU A 13 -4.69 -0.52 3.20
C GLU A 13 -5.36 -1.68 3.91
N SER A 14 -6.57 -1.47 4.43
CA SER A 14 -7.36 -2.53 5.09
C SER A 14 -7.66 -3.69 4.14
N GLN A 15 -8.04 -3.39 2.89
CA GLN A 15 -8.31 -4.43 1.88
C GLN A 15 -7.05 -5.21 1.50
N VAL A 16 -5.89 -4.54 1.43
CA VAL A 16 -4.60 -5.20 1.18
C VAL A 16 -4.27 -6.16 2.31
N ILE A 17 -4.43 -5.74 3.56
CA ILE A 17 -4.17 -6.60 4.74
C ILE A 17 -5.09 -7.83 4.72
N VAL A 18 -6.39 -7.63 4.49
CA VAL A 18 -7.37 -8.74 4.37
C VAL A 18 -7.00 -9.70 3.24
N THR A 19 -6.59 -9.16 2.09
CA THR A 19 -6.18 -9.96 0.93
C THR A 19 -4.93 -10.80 1.25
N VAL A 20 -3.92 -10.21 1.90
CA VAL A 20 -2.71 -10.93 2.28
C VAL A 20 -3.02 -12.01 3.32
N ALA A 21 -3.83 -11.71 4.33
CA ALA A 21 -4.25 -12.70 5.33
C ALA A 21 -4.95 -13.90 4.69
N ARG A 22 -5.87 -13.65 3.74
CA ARG A 22 -6.52 -14.70 2.96
C ARG A 22 -5.50 -15.53 2.17
N ASP A 23 -4.61 -14.86 1.43
CA ASP A 23 -3.71 -15.53 0.48
C ASP A 23 -2.62 -16.37 1.18
N ILE A 24 -2.28 -16.05 2.44
CA ILE A 24 -1.40 -16.90 3.29
C ILE A 24 -2.19 -17.86 4.19
N GLU A 25 -3.50 -17.98 3.98
CA GLU A 25 -4.37 -18.92 4.71
C GLU A 25 -4.42 -18.68 6.23
N VAL A 26 -4.45 -17.42 6.68
CA VAL A 26 -4.77 -17.11 8.09
C VAL A 26 -6.18 -17.64 8.41
N SER A 27 -6.28 -18.53 9.38
CA SER A 27 -7.54 -19.12 9.81
C SER A 27 -8.54 -18.05 10.24
N ASP A 28 -9.81 -18.23 9.86
CA ASP A 28 -10.93 -17.37 10.25
C ASP A 28 -10.72 -15.88 9.94
N TYR A 29 -9.89 -15.54 8.93
CA TYR A 29 -9.51 -14.16 8.62
C TYR A 29 -10.71 -13.21 8.41
N GLU A 30 -11.86 -13.75 8.00
CA GLU A 30 -13.12 -13.01 7.77
C GLU A 30 -13.74 -12.46 9.07
N PHE A 31 -13.38 -13.01 10.23
CA PHE A 31 -13.90 -12.62 11.54
C PHE A 31 -13.01 -11.61 12.27
N TYR A 32 -11.83 -11.30 11.73
CA TYR A 32 -10.87 -10.41 12.37
C TYR A 32 -10.87 -9.03 11.74
N MET A 33 -10.62 -8.03 12.57
CA MET A 33 -10.40 -6.66 12.12
C MET A 33 -9.05 -6.54 11.43
N PRO A 34 -8.85 -5.57 10.50
CA PRO A 34 -7.58 -5.43 9.79
C PRO A 34 -6.35 -5.27 10.69
N PHE A 35 -6.47 -4.63 11.86
CA PHE A 35 -5.34 -4.51 12.79
C PHE A 35 -4.99 -5.86 13.44
N GLU A 36 -5.99 -6.70 13.73
CA GLU A 36 -5.77 -8.06 14.25
C GLU A 36 -5.12 -8.94 13.18
N LEU A 37 -5.61 -8.84 11.93
CA LEU A 37 -5.03 -9.53 10.79
C LEU A 37 -3.57 -9.13 10.55
N TYR A 38 -3.22 -7.86 10.79
CA TYR A 38 -1.85 -7.38 10.65
C TYR A 38 -0.89 -8.14 11.59
N ASP A 39 -1.26 -8.25 12.87
CA ASP A 39 -0.49 -8.99 13.88
C ASP A 39 -0.48 -10.50 13.58
N MET A 40 -1.59 -11.05 13.07
CA MET A 40 -1.68 -12.46 12.70
C MET A 40 -0.82 -12.81 11.48
N ILE A 41 -0.72 -11.92 10.48
CA ILE A 41 0.16 -12.09 9.32
C ILE A 41 1.62 -12.12 9.79
N GLU A 42 2.02 -11.25 10.73
CA GLU A 42 3.36 -11.27 11.32
C GLU A 42 3.67 -12.61 11.98
N ALA A 43 2.76 -13.12 12.80
CA ALA A 43 2.93 -14.40 13.48
C ALA A 43 2.93 -15.60 12.52
N CYS A 44 2.10 -15.58 11.49
CA CYS A 44 1.93 -16.67 10.53
C CYS A 44 3.09 -16.76 9.54
N ASN A 45 3.46 -15.63 8.93
CA ASN A 45 4.52 -15.56 7.93
C ASN A 45 5.30 -14.23 8.01
N PRO A 46 6.34 -14.15 8.87
CA PRO A 46 7.13 -12.93 9.07
C PRO A 46 7.78 -12.40 7.78
N ALA A 47 8.09 -13.27 6.82
CA ALA A 47 8.70 -12.87 5.56
C ALA A 47 7.68 -12.13 4.66
N VAL A 48 6.46 -12.65 4.54
CA VAL A 48 5.36 -11.96 3.85
C VAL A 48 5.00 -10.67 4.58
N PHE A 49 4.93 -10.69 5.91
CA PHE A 49 4.67 -9.50 6.72
C PHE A 49 5.63 -8.36 6.41
N LYS A 50 6.93 -8.64 6.35
CA LYS A 50 7.93 -7.63 5.99
C LYS A 50 7.68 -7.03 4.60
N ASN A 51 7.26 -7.84 3.63
CA ASN A 51 6.91 -7.35 2.29
C ASN A 51 5.63 -6.50 2.31
N LEU A 52 4.64 -6.89 3.12
CA LEU A 52 3.41 -6.13 3.33
C LEU A 52 3.71 -4.75 3.92
N GLU A 53 4.47 -4.69 5.02
CA GLU A 53 4.85 -3.44 5.67
C GLU A 53 5.62 -2.53 4.69
N THR A 54 6.58 -3.09 3.95
CA THR A 54 7.36 -2.37 2.95
C THR A 54 6.47 -1.76 1.86
N PHE A 55 5.48 -2.52 1.37
CA PHE A 55 4.52 -2.02 0.39
C PHE A 55 3.62 -0.92 0.97
N LEU A 56 3.04 -1.12 2.16
CA LEU A 56 2.17 -0.12 2.80
C LEU A 56 2.94 1.19 3.04
N GLN A 57 4.19 1.11 3.49
CA GLN A 57 5.04 2.29 3.65
C GLN A 57 5.29 3.02 2.32
N ALA A 58 5.66 2.29 1.27
CA ALA A 58 5.86 2.88 -0.06
C ALA A 58 4.56 3.53 -0.60
N TYR A 59 3.41 2.90 -0.37
CA TYR A 59 2.11 3.43 -0.75
C TYR A 59 1.77 4.73 -0.01
N ARG A 60 1.97 4.77 1.31
CA ARG A 60 1.75 5.96 2.15
C ARG A 60 2.65 7.13 1.74
N GLU A 61 3.92 6.86 1.46
CA GLU A 61 4.86 7.90 0.99
C GLU A 61 4.44 8.47 -0.36
N TRP A 62 4.08 7.59 -1.31
CA TRP A 62 3.55 8.03 -2.60
C TRP A 62 2.27 8.86 -2.44
N TRP A 63 1.34 8.41 -1.60
CA TRP A 63 0.08 9.12 -1.34
C TRP A 63 0.30 10.49 -0.70
N LYS A 64 1.14 10.56 0.34
CA LYS A 64 1.51 11.81 1.00
C LYS A 64 2.07 12.82 0.00
N PHE A 65 2.88 12.36 -0.95
CA PHE A 65 3.38 13.22 -2.02
C PHE A 65 2.24 13.75 -2.91
N GLN A 66 1.23 12.94 -3.23
CA GLN A 66 0.05 13.41 -3.98
C GLN A 66 -0.72 14.48 -3.19
N GLU A 67 -0.94 14.27 -1.88
CA GLU A 67 -1.61 15.26 -1.02
C GLU A 67 -0.83 16.58 -0.97
N GLU A 68 0.48 16.53 -0.77
CA GLU A 68 1.34 17.72 -0.67
C GLU A 68 1.39 18.54 -1.98
N HIS A 69 1.16 17.89 -3.13
CA HIS A 69 1.27 18.50 -4.45
C HIS A 69 -0.06 18.49 -5.23
N GLU A 70 -1.20 18.34 -4.54
CA GLU A 70 -2.53 18.30 -5.16
C GLU A 70 -2.78 19.54 -6.02
N GLY A 71 -2.31 20.72 -5.58
CA GLY A 71 -2.42 21.97 -6.33
C GLY A 71 -1.71 21.94 -7.68
N GLU A 72 -0.49 21.39 -7.74
CA GLU A 72 0.27 21.24 -9.00
C GLU A 72 -0.40 20.19 -9.92
N LEU A 73 -0.80 19.06 -9.35
CA LEU A 73 -1.47 17.98 -10.07
C LEU A 73 -2.79 18.46 -10.69
N SER A 74 -3.56 19.26 -9.95
CA SER A 74 -4.82 19.84 -10.40
C SER A 74 -4.62 20.96 -11.43
N ALA A 75 -3.49 21.66 -11.39
CA ALA A 75 -3.14 22.73 -12.33
C ALA A 75 -2.59 22.23 -13.69
N GLY A 76 -2.53 20.91 -13.89
CA GLY A 76 -2.18 20.30 -15.18
C GLY A 76 -0.79 19.69 -15.26
N GLY A 77 -0.02 19.68 -14.17
CA GLY A 77 1.24 18.95 -14.13
C GLY A 77 2.19 19.35 -13.00
N LEU A 78 3.03 18.40 -12.58
CA LEU A 78 4.09 18.62 -11.61
C LEU A 78 5.24 19.42 -12.23
N SER A 79 5.93 20.22 -11.40
CA SER A 79 7.23 20.78 -11.78
C SER A 79 8.22 19.66 -12.17
N PRO A 80 9.26 19.93 -12.99
CA PRO A 80 10.22 18.88 -13.40
C PRO A 80 10.86 18.13 -12.21
N LYS A 81 11.13 18.83 -11.12
CA LYS A 81 11.65 18.24 -9.87
C LYS A 81 10.63 17.30 -9.24
N ASN A 82 9.40 17.76 -9.09
CA ASN A 82 8.31 16.99 -8.45
C ASN A 82 7.89 15.82 -9.35
N PHE A 83 7.93 15.99 -10.67
CA PHE A 83 7.72 14.91 -11.62
C PHE A 83 8.73 13.78 -11.45
N GLY A 84 10.03 14.11 -11.37
CA GLY A 84 11.08 13.12 -11.11
C GLY A 84 10.87 12.35 -9.80
N LYS A 85 10.51 13.07 -8.73
CA LYS A 85 10.21 12.42 -7.44
C LYS A 85 8.94 11.55 -7.49
N ASN A 86 7.91 12.01 -8.19
CA ASN A 86 6.67 11.26 -8.36
C ASN A 86 6.90 9.94 -9.12
N MET A 87 7.73 9.97 -10.16
CA MET A 87 8.15 8.78 -10.90
C MET A 87 8.87 7.78 -9.97
N GLU A 88 9.87 8.24 -9.21
CA GLU A 88 10.61 7.40 -8.25
C GLU A 88 9.68 6.73 -7.22
N LEU A 89 8.74 7.50 -6.64
CA LEU A 89 7.77 6.99 -5.67
C LEU A 89 6.80 5.98 -6.30
N THR A 90 6.39 6.22 -7.55
CA THR A 90 5.52 5.32 -8.32
C THR A 90 6.23 4.00 -8.60
N ASP A 91 7.46 4.05 -9.10
CA ASP A 91 8.27 2.87 -9.40
C ASP A 91 8.53 2.04 -8.13
N ARG A 92 8.86 2.70 -7.02
CA ARG A 92 9.07 2.03 -5.73
C ARG A 92 7.79 1.37 -5.21
N ARG A 93 6.64 2.06 -5.28
CA ARG A 93 5.33 1.50 -4.91
C ARG A 93 4.98 0.28 -5.75
N ASP A 94 5.20 0.34 -7.06
CA ASP A 94 4.82 -0.75 -7.97
C ASP A 94 5.79 -1.94 -7.87
N PHE A 95 7.08 -1.68 -7.65
CA PHE A 95 8.07 -2.71 -7.33
C PHE A 95 7.71 -3.46 -6.04
N THR A 96 7.47 -2.73 -4.94
CA THR A 96 7.12 -3.33 -3.64
C THR A 96 5.79 -4.07 -3.68
N ARG A 97 4.80 -3.57 -4.43
CA ARG A 97 3.54 -4.28 -4.70
C ARG A 97 3.81 -5.63 -5.37
N LYS A 98 4.64 -5.64 -6.42
CA LYS A 98 4.97 -6.88 -7.14
C LYS A 98 5.66 -7.88 -6.21
N THR A 99 6.64 -7.44 -5.42
CA THR A 99 7.32 -8.28 -4.44
C THR A 99 6.35 -8.90 -3.43
N LEU A 100 5.39 -8.12 -2.92
CA LEU A 100 4.35 -8.64 -2.03
C LEU A 100 3.50 -9.72 -2.74
N ILE A 101 3.00 -9.43 -3.95
CA ILE A 101 2.17 -10.35 -4.74
C ILE A 101 2.91 -11.67 -5.01
N ASP A 102 4.19 -11.58 -5.40
CA ASP A 102 4.99 -12.77 -5.71
C ASP A 102 5.24 -13.59 -4.44
N SER A 103 5.35 -12.94 -3.27
CA SER A 103 5.56 -13.62 -1.98
C SER A 103 4.33 -14.34 -1.42
N VAL A 104 3.11 -13.96 -1.81
CA VAL A 104 1.86 -14.61 -1.35
C VAL A 104 1.32 -15.66 -2.32
N LYS A 105 1.85 -15.72 -3.55
CA LYS A 105 1.47 -16.69 -4.59
C LYS A 105 2.41 -17.89 -4.70
N SER A 106 3.46 -17.92 -3.88
CA SER A 106 4.50 -18.96 -3.86
C SER A 106 4.13 -20.05 -2.88
#